data_AF-A0A505DJX5-F1
#
_entry.id   AF-A0A505DJX5-F1
#
_cell.length_a   1.000
_cell.length_b   1.000
_cell.length_c   1.000
_cell.angle_alpha   90.00
_cell.angle_beta   90.00
_cell.angle_gamma   90.00
#
_symmetry.space_group_name_H-M   'P 1'
#
loop_
_entity.id
_entity.type
_entity.pdbx_description
1 polymer ?
#
loop_
_entity_poly.entity_id
_entity_poly.type
_entity_poly.pdbx_seq_one_letter_code
_entity_poly.pdbx_strand_id
1 'polypeptide(L)'
;MEKYSFPSLGVAGALLFGLLTMEYDQFYRELGMAPGDVGLEYSTRLSGSAGLVLMSAVASATLFLLVAGVLKAARCFGASWVRDRAERVWSFLWRRERRGLTFIVCCTLSVLLVGALVTYVADEMADRAKSGRWVEPLHVGPITVLSVRAYPADVRLAVKDSGKQLNLETVNSSQLLYIGHGPDSVVLYDHERQRPLYLPAKDVTVTTYNCETWRAQRHSRCDG
;
A
#
# COMPACT_ATOMS: atom_id res chain seq x y z
N MET A 1 4.52 7.65 -40.41
CA MET A 1 4.41 8.20 -39.05
C MET A 1 4.18 7.04 -38.09
N GLU A 2 5.22 6.26 -37.87
CA GLU A 2 5.15 4.95 -37.24
C GLU A 2 6.39 4.78 -36.36
N LYS A 3 6.25 4.05 -35.24
CA LYS A 3 7.33 3.46 -34.41
C LYS A 3 8.13 4.41 -33.50
N TYR A 4 7.46 5.23 -32.69
CA TYR A 4 7.96 5.43 -31.33
C TYR A 4 7.21 4.46 -30.43
N SER A 5 7.73 3.24 -30.45
CA SER A 5 7.26 2.07 -29.72
C SER A 5 7.18 2.34 -28.23
N PHE A 6 6.66 1.36 -27.51
CA PHE A 6 6.18 1.39 -26.14
C PHE A 6 7.22 1.13 -25.01
N PRO A 7 8.56 1.24 -25.16
CA PRO A 7 9.45 0.80 -24.08
C PRO A 7 9.35 1.71 -22.85
N SER A 8 8.96 2.99 -23.00
CA SER A 8 8.77 3.89 -21.87
C SER A 8 7.59 3.46 -20.97
N LEU A 9 6.50 2.97 -21.55
CA LEU A 9 5.36 2.47 -20.79
C LEU A 9 5.72 1.18 -20.04
N GLY A 10 6.47 0.28 -20.69
CA GLY A 10 6.98 -0.93 -20.05
C GLY A 10 7.93 -0.64 -18.89
N VAL A 11 8.85 0.31 -19.07
CA VAL A 11 9.78 0.75 -18.00
C VAL A 11 9.01 1.39 -16.84
N ALA A 12 8.04 2.26 -17.12
CA ALA A 12 7.20 2.86 -16.08
C ALA A 12 6.41 1.81 -15.30
N GLY A 13 5.78 0.85 -15.99
CA GLY A 13 5.08 -0.26 -15.37
C GLY A 13 6.00 -1.12 -14.49
N ALA A 14 7.19 -1.45 -14.98
CA ALA A 14 8.18 -2.21 -14.23
C ALA A 14 8.66 -1.47 -12.96
N LEU A 15 8.88 -0.16 -13.04
CA LEU A 15 9.26 0.67 -11.90
C LEU A 15 8.14 0.72 -10.84
N LEU A 16 6.89 0.92 -11.27
CA LEU A 16 5.75 0.97 -10.36
C LEU A 16 5.48 -0.40 -9.71
N PHE A 17 5.62 -1.49 -10.47
CA PHE A 17 5.56 -2.84 -9.92
C PHE A 17 6.68 -3.11 -8.91
N GLY A 18 7.91 -2.65 -9.21
CA GLY A 18 9.04 -2.74 -8.30
C GLY A 18 8.81 -1.98 -6.99
N LEU A 19 8.30 -0.75 -7.08
CA LEU A 19 7.94 0.07 -5.91
C LEU A 19 6.89 -0.63 -5.04
N LEU A 20 5.81 -1.12 -5.63
CA LEU A 20 4.80 -1.87 -4.88
C LEU A 20 5.38 -3.11 -4.23
N THR A 21 6.22 -3.86 -4.95
CA THR A 21 6.85 -5.06 -4.42
C THR A 21 7.71 -4.72 -3.20
N MET A 22 8.43 -3.60 -3.23
CA MET A 22 9.21 -3.11 -2.08
C MET A 22 8.30 -2.70 -0.91
N GLU A 23 7.15 -2.08 -1.17
CA GLU A 23 6.20 -1.66 -0.13
C GLU A 23 5.54 -2.88 0.55
N TYR A 24 5.14 -3.90 -0.21
CA TYR A 24 4.67 -5.16 0.37
C TYR A 24 5.77 -5.84 1.18
N ASP A 25 7.00 -5.92 0.65
CA ASP A 25 8.14 -6.48 1.39
C ASP A 25 8.37 -5.75 2.70
N GLN A 26 8.34 -4.41 2.69
CA GLN A 26 8.48 -3.59 3.88
C GLN A 26 7.44 -3.96 4.96
N PHE A 27 6.15 -3.95 4.62
CA PHE A 27 5.09 -4.30 5.57
C PHE A 27 5.27 -5.70 6.18
N TYR A 28 5.52 -6.72 5.36
CA TYR A 28 5.64 -8.10 5.86
C TYR A 28 6.96 -8.33 6.61
N ARG A 29 8.04 -7.68 6.18
CA ARG A 29 9.34 -7.73 6.85
C ARG A 29 9.27 -7.18 8.26
N GLU A 30 8.54 -6.07 8.46
CA GLU A 30 8.29 -5.52 9.79
C GLU A 30 7.55 -6.51 10.72
N LEU A 31 6.77 -7.43 10.15
CA LEU A 31 6.10 -8.50 10.89
C LEU A 31 6.90 -9.81 10.93
N GLY A 32 8.12 -9.84 10.40
CA GLY A 32 8.97 -11.04 10.34
C GLY A 32 8.50 -12.12 9.36
N MET A 33 7.78 -11.73 8.31
CA MET A 33 7.21 -12.63 7.29
C MET A 33 7.71 -12.27 5.89
N ALA A 34 7.71 -13.24 4.97
CA ALA A 34 7.87 -12.95 3.55
C ALA A 34 6.49 -12.75 2.88
N PRO A 35 6.37 -11.85 1.88
CA PRO A 35 5.12 -11.69 1.12
C PRO A 35 4.63 -12.97 0.43
N GLY A 36 5.51 -13.95 0.22
CA GLY A 36 5.15 -15.27 -0.33
C GLY A 36 4.40 -16.16 0.64
N ASP A 37 4.60 -15.98 1.95
CA ASP A 37 4.02 -16.86 2.97
C ASP A 37 2.50 -16.65 3.11
N VAL A 38 2.06 -15.42 2.86
CA VAL A 38 0.66 -14.98 3.01
C VAL A 38 -0.21 -15.23 1.78
N GLY A 39 0.35 -15.92 0.77
CA GLY A 39 -0.32 -16.23 -0.50
C GLY A 39 -0.78 -15.01 -1.26
N LEU A 40 -0.03 -13.90 -1.15
CA LEU A 40 -0.23 -12.76 -2.05
C LEU A 40 0.20 -13.17 -3.45
N GLU A 41 -0.76 -13.73 -4.19
CA GLU A 41 -0.64 -14.04 -5.60
C GLU A 41 -0.23 -12.82 -6.41
N TYR A 42 0.45 -13.07 -7.53
CA TYR A 42 0.84 -12.06 -8.49
C TYR A 42 -0.35 -11.20 -8.97
N SER A 43 -1.54 -11.81 -9.07
CA SER A 43 -2.80 -11.17 -9.45
C SER A 43 -3.18 -10.01 -8.52
N THR A 44 -3.07 -10.21 -7.20
CA THR A 44 -3.36 -9.18 -6.19
C THR A 44 -2.37 -8.03 -6.28
N ARG A 45 -1.07 -8.32 -6.45
CA ARG A 45 -0.04 -7.29 -6.64
C ARG A 45 -0.26 -6.48 -7.93
N LEU A 46 -0.66 -7.17 -9.00
CA LEU A 46 -0.97 -6.54 -10.28
C LEU A 46 -2.18 -5.60 -10.15
N SER A 47 -3.24 -6.00 -9.44
CA SER A 47 -4.40 -5.13 -9.21
C SER A 47 -4.03 -3.87 -8.41
N GLY A 48 -3.17 -4.00 -7.38
CA GLY A 48 -2.61 -2.86 -6.64
C GLY A 48 -1.82 -1.90 -7.53
N SER A 49 -1.10 -2.42 -8.53
CA SER A 49 -0.35 -1.61 -9.50
C SER A 49 -1.22 -0.70 -10.35
N ALA A 50 -2.44 -1.11 -10.70
CA ALA A 50 -3.37 -0.24 -11.40
C ALA A 50 -3.77 0.98 -10.54
N GLY A 51 -3.98 0.78 -9.24
CA GLY A 51 -4.26 1.86 -8.30
C GLY A 51 -3.12 2.84 -8.15
N LEU A 52 -1.89 2.34 -7.99
CA LEU A 52 -0.72 3.21 -7.84
C LEU A 52 -0.40 3.96 -9.15
N VAL A 53 -0.55 3.31 -10.31
CA VAL A 53 -0.47 3.98 -11.62
C VAL A 53 -1.46 5.13 -11.69
N LEU A 54 -2.74 4.90 -11.36
CA LEU A 54 -3.77 5.93 -11.43
C LEU A 54 -3.46 7.09 -10.47
N MET A 55 -3.09 6.79 -9.22
CA MET A 55 -2.71 7.79 -8.22
C MET A 55 -1.52 8.62 -8.69
N SER A 56 -0.49 7.98 -9.25
CA SER A 56 0.69 8.68 -9.78
C SER A 56 0.34 9.57 -10.97
N ALA A 57 -0.58 9.14 -11.85
CA ALA A 57 -1.03 9.93 -12.98
C ALA A 57 -1.81 11.17 -12.54
N VAL A 58 -2.74 11.01 -11.59
CA VAL A 58 -3.51 12.12 -11.00
C VAL A 58 -2.59 13.09 -10.24
N ALA A 59 -1.64 12.58 -9.46
CA ALA A 59 -0.66 13.39 -8.76
C ALA A 59 0.22 14.18 -9.73
N SER A 60 0.66 13.55 -10.83
CA SER A 60 1.47 14.20 -11.88
C SER A 60 0.70 15.33 -12.55
N ALA A 61 -0.55 15.07 -12.95
CA ALA A 61 -1.40 16.09 -13.56
C ALA A 61 -1.66 17.26 -12.61
N THR A 62 -1.94 16.97 -11.34
CA THR A 62 -2.19 17.98 -10.30
C THR A 62 -0.95 18.83 -10.05
N LEU A 63 0.21 18.20 -9.88
CA LEU A 63 1.48 18.89 -9.68
C LEU A 63 1.81 19.79 -10.87
N PHE A 64 1.62 19.30 -12.10
CA PHE A 64 1.83 20.08 -13.31
C PHE A 64 0.91 21.31 -13.37
N LEU A 65 -0.38 21.14 -13.06
CA LEU A 65 -1.35 22.23 -13.01
C LEU A 65 -1.04 23.24 -11.90
N LEU A 66 -0.59 22.78 -10.72
CA LEU A 66 -0.17 23.65 -9.63
C LEU A 66 1.04 24.48 -10.02
N VAL A 67 2.08 23.87 -10.61
CA VAL A 67 3.26 24.59 -11.09
C VAL A 67 2.86 25.63 -12.13
N ALA A 68 2.03 25.25 -13.11
CA ALA A 68 1.54 26.20 -14.12
C ALA A 68 0.70 27.33 -13.51
N GLY A 69 -0.17 27.01 -12.55
CA GLY A 69 -1.03 27.96 -11.85
C GLY A 69 -0.25 28.95 -10.99
N VAL A 70 0.70 28.47 -10.19
CA VAL A 70 1.59 29.30 -9.36
C VAL A 70 2.42 30.25 -10.24
N LEU A 71 2.99 29.75 -11.34
CA LEU A 71 3.74 30.60 -12.27
C LEU A 71 2.85 31.66 -12.94
N LYS A 72 1.62 31.31 -13.32
CA LYS A 72 0.65 32.27 -13.89
C LYS A 72 0.23 33.32 -12.85
N ALA A 73 -0.05 32.91 -11.62
CA ALA A 73 -0.40 33.81 -10.54
C ALA A 73 0.75 34.76 -10.18
N ALA A 74 1.97 34.24 -10.07
CA ALA A 74 3.18 35.03 -9.83
C ALA A 74 3.42 36.07 -10.94
N ARG A 75 3.06 35.75 -12.19
CA ARG A 75 3.12 36.70 -13.31
C ARG A 75 2.09 37.82 -13.20
N CYS A 76 0.86 37.51 -12.77
CA CYS A 76 -0.24 38.49 -12.70
C CYS A 76 -0.19 39.36 -11.44
N PHE A 77 0.22 38.81 -10.30
CA PHE A 77 0.08 39.44 -8.98
C PHE A 77 1.41 39.61 -8.22
N GLY A 78 2.54 39.14 -8.77
CA GLY A 78 3.83 39.24 -8.11
C GLY A 78 4.37 40.67 -8.06
N ALA A 79 5.03 41.03 -6.95
CA ALA A 79 5.91 42.19 -6.89
C ALA A 79 6.94 42.15 -8.04
N SER A 80 7.40 43.31 -8.51
CA SER A 80 8.22 43.44 -9.73
C SER A 80 9.39 42.44 -9.81
N TRP A 81 10.13 42.26 -8.72
CA TRP A 81 11.23 41.29 -8.61
C TRP A 81 10.81 39.81 -8.79
N VAL A 82 9.63 39.41 -8.31
CA VAL A 82 9.08 38.05 -8.47
C VAL A 82 8.59 37.86 -9.90
N ARG A 83 7.98 38.90 -10.48
CA ARG A 83 7.50 38.88 -11.86
C ARG A 83 8.64 38.66 -12.85
N ASP A 84 9.78 39.35 -12.68
CA ASP A 84 10.94 39.18 -13.57
C ASP A 84 11.57 37.79 -13.49
N ARG A 85 11.57 37.16 -12.30
CA ARG A 85 11.99 35.77 -12.13
C ARG A 85 10.98 34.80 -12.73
N ALA A 86 9.69 35.01 -12.48
CA ALA A 86 8.61 34.19 -13.03
C ALA A 86 8.57 34.25 -14.57
N GLU A 87 8.80 35.40 -15.19
CA GLU A 87 8.86 35.51 -16.66
C GLU A 87 10.07 34.79 -17.26
N ARG A 88 11.23 34.82 -16.61
CA ARG A 88 12.40 34.03 -17.02
C ARG A 88 12.13 32.52 -16.92
N VAL A 89 11.58 32.07 -15.79
CA VAL A 89 11.25 30.65 -15.60
C VAL A 89 10.13 30.22 -16.54
N TRP A 90 9.10 31.05 -16.74
CA TRP A 90 7.99 30.78 -17.64
C TRP A 90 8.45 30.70 -19.09
N SER A 91 9.23 31.67 -19.57
CA SER A 91 9.78 31.63 -20.94
C SER A 91 10.72 30.45 -21.14
N PHE A 92 11.45 30.04 -20.10
CA PHE A 92 12.30 28.84 -20.12
C PHE A 92 11.49 27.55 -20.18
N LEU A 93 10.46 27.38 -19.33
CA LEU A 93 9.62 26.17 -19.23
C LEU A 93 8.64 26.05 -20.39
N TRP A 94 8.10 27.16 -20.89
CA TRP A 94 7.01 27.17 -21.87
C TRP A 94 7.47 27.14 -23.33
N ARG A 95 8.80 27.20 -23.58
CA ARG A 95 9.37 26.88 -24.90
C ARG A 95 8.91 25.47 -25.31
N ARG A 96 8.44 25.33 -26.54
CA ARG A 96 7.82 24.08 -27.06
C ARG A 96 8.68 22.84 -26.80
N GLU A 97 10.00 22.98 -26.87
CA GLU A 97 10.98 21.91 -26.62
C GLU A 97 11.07 21.47 -25.14
N ARG A 98 10.71 22.34 -24.19
CA ARG A 98 10.91 22.11 -22.75
C ARG A 98 9.66 21.71 -21.98
N ARG A 99 8.48 21.85 -22.58
CA ARG A 99 7.23 21.32 -21.99
C ARG A 99 7.32 19.83 -21.71
N GLY A 100 7.96 19.07 -22.61
CA GLY A 100 8.22 17.64 -22.43
C GLY A 100 9.10 17.38 -21.19
N LEU A 101 10.17 18.15 -21.02
CA LEU A 101 11.04 18.03 -19.84
C LEU A 101 10.31 18.34 -18.54
N THR A 102 9.53 19.44 -18.50
CA THR A 102 8.74 19.79 -17.31
C THR A 102 7.74 18.70 -16.95
N PHE A 103 7.05 18.14 -17.95
CA PHE A 103 6.11 17.04 -17.73
C PHE A 103 6.83 15.79 -17.18
N ILE A 104 7.97 15.41 -17.77
CA ILE A 104 8.78 14.29 -17.27
C ILE A 104 9.21 14.53 -15.82
N VAL A 105 9.71 15.72 -15.48
CA VAL A 105 10.11 16.08 -14.11
C VAL A 105 8.92 15.99 -13.15
N CYS A 106 7.74 16.49 -13.54
CA CYS A 106 6.54 16.36 -12.73
C CYS A 106 6.15 14.89 -12.52
N CYS A 107 6.17 14.07 -13.57
CA CYS A 107 5.89 12.64 -13.46
C CYS A 107 6.87 11.94 -12.53
N THR A 108 8.17 12.18 -12.68
CA THR A 108 9.20 11.60 -11.80
C THR A 108 8.99 12.03 -10.35
N LEU A 109 8.78 13.31 -10.10
CA LEU A 109 8.57 13.83 -8.74
C LEU A 109 7.29 13.26 -8.11
N SER A 110 6.22 13.13 -8.88
CA SER A 110 4.96 12.54 -8.42
C SER A 110 5.09 11.05 -8.09
N VAL A 111 5.81 10.27 -8.91
CA VAL A 111 6.08 8.85 -8.58
C VAL A 111 6.88 8.73 -7.29
N LEU A 112 7.91 9.56 -7.10
CA LEU A 112 8.70 9.57 -5.85
C LEU A 112 7.86 9.96 -4.63
N LEU A 113 7.03 10.99 -4.75
CA LEU A 113 6.15 11.44 -3.67
C LEU A 113 5.09 10.38 -3.32
N VAL A 114 4.47 9.75 -4.32
CA VAL A 114 3.49 8.69 -4.09
C VAL A 114 4.15 7.47 -3.45
N GLY A 115 5.30 7.02 -3.95
CA GLY A 115 6.02 5.90 -3.35
C GLY A 115 6.47 6.17 -1.91
N ALA A 116 6.98 7.36 -1.63
CA ALA A 116 7.33 7.76 -0.26
C ALA A 116 6.10 7.78 0.67
N LEU A 117 4.96 8.29 0.18
CA LEU A 117 3.70 8.30 0.94
C LEU A 117 3.20 6.88 1.20
N VAL A 118 3.18 6.00 0.20
CA VAL A 118 2.71 4.62 0.39
C VAL A 118 3.66 3.84 1.30
N THR A 119 4.97 4.06 1.20
CA THR A 119 5.95 3.49 2.14
C THR A 119 5.66 3.92 3.59
N TYR A 120 5.45 5.22 3.81
CA TYR A 120 5.09 5.74 5.13
C TYR A 120 3.79 5.11 5.67
N VAL A 121 2.76 4.98 4.82
CA VAL A 121 1.49 4.34 5.17
C VAL A 121 1.69 2.85 5.48
N ALA A 122 2.54 2.15 4.74
CA ALA A 122 2.85 0.74 4.98
C ALA A 122 3.52 0.53 6.35
N ASP A 123 4.46 1.39 6.72
CA ASP A 123 5.09 1.36 8.06
C ASP A 123 4.07 1.62 9.16
N GLU A 124 3.20 2.64 9.00
CA GLU A 124 2.14 2.92 9.97
C GLU A 124 1.16 1.75 10.10
N MET A 125 0.81 1.09 9.00
CA MET A 125 -0.02 -0.11 8.99
C MET A 125 0.68 -1.28 9.69
N ALA A 126 1.98 -1.47 9.49
CA ALA A 126 2.74 -2.50 10.19
C ALA A 126 2.77 -2.25 11.70
N ASP A 127 2.97 -1.01 12.13
CA ASP A 127 2.93 -0.61 13.54
C ASP A 127 1.54 -0.83 14.16
N ARG A 128 0.47 -0.57 13.40
CA ARG A 128 -0.91 -0.91 13.82
C ARG A 128 -1.05 -2.41 14.04
N ALA A 129 -0.63 -3.24 13.10
CA ALA A 129 -0.66 -4.70 13.24
C ALA A 129 0.17 -5.20 14.44
N LYS A 130 1.39 -4.67 14.62
CA LYS A 130 2.24 -4.95 15.79
C LYS A 130 1.54 -4.61 17.11
N SER A 131 0.80 -3.49 17.15
CA SER A 131 0.03 -3.09 18.33
C SER A 131 -1.25 -3.90 18.57
N GLY A 132 -1.52 -4.96 17.79
CA GLY A 132 -2.75 -5.75 17.89
C GLY A 132 -3.97 -5.06 17.27
N ARG A 133 -3.78 -3.91 16.61
CA ARG A 133 -4.84 -3.22 15.87
C ARG A 133 -5.01 -3.86 14.51
N TRP A 134 -6.23 -3.81 13.99
CA TRP A 134 -6.47 -4.30 12.65
C TRP A 134 -5.81 -3.41 11.60
N VAL A 135 -5.70 -3.95 10.39
CA VAL A 135 -5.28 -3.22 9.20
C VAL A 135 -6.23 -3.60 8.08
N GLU A 136 -6.82 -2.60 7.44
CA GLU A 136 -7.63 -2.76 6.24
C GLU A 136 -6.81 -2.41 5.00
N PRO A 137 -7.12 -3.00 3.84
CA PRO A 137 -6.54 -2.60 2.58
C PRO A 137 -6.78 -1.11 2.31
N LEU A 138 -5.77 -0.43 1.77
CA LEU A 138 -5.89 0.96 1.37
C LEU A 138 -6.72 1.04 0.07
N HIS A 139 -7.93 1.56 0.20
CA HIS A 139 -8.82 1.80 -0.94
C HIS A 139 -8.91 3.28 -1.28
N VAL A 140 -8.89 3.60 -2.58
CA VAL A 140 -9.23 4.92 -3.12
C VAL A 140 -10.44 4.73 -4.03
N GLY A 141 -11.64 4.96 -3.47
CA GLY A 141 -12.89 4.61 -4.13
C GLY A 141 -12.97 3.09 -4.38
N PRO A 142 -13.23 2.62 -5.62
CA PRO A 142 -13.33 1.19 -5.93
C PRO A 142 -11.97 0.51 -6.15
N ILE A 143 -10.86 1.24 -6.02
CA ILE A 143 -9.53 0.74 -6.38
C ILE A 143 -8.69 0.48 -5.15
N THR A 144 -8.17 -0.74 -5.02
CA THR A 144 -7.20 -1.10 -3.99
C THR A 144 -5.81 -0.64 -4.40
N VAL A 145 -5.20 0.23 -3.60
CA VAL A 145 -3.84 0.73 -3.81
C VAL A 145 -2.83 -0.20 -3.12
N LEU A 146 -3.11 -0.55 -1.85
CA LEU A 146 -2.28 -1.44 -1.06
C LEU A 146 -3.17 -2.51 -0.41
N SER A 147 -2.96 -3.77 -0.78
CA SER A 147 -3.77 -4.92 -0.35
C SER A 147 -3.20 -5.60 0.89
N VAL A 148 -2.60 -4.84 1.81
CA VAL A 148 -2.18 -5.36 3.12
C VAL A 148 -3.39 -5.43 4.04
N ARG A 149 -3.42 -6.45 4.89
CA ARG A 149 -4.52 -6.66 5.84
C ARG A 149 -4.03 -7.39 7.07
N ALA A 150 -4.66 -7.10 8.20
CA ALA A 150 -4.49 -7.79 9.45
C ALA A 150 -5.83 -7.76 10.19
N TYR A 151 -6.57 -8.86 10.19
CA TYR A 151 -7.90 -8.92 10.79
C TYR A 151 -7.88 -9.71 12.10
N PRO A 152 -8.60 -9.31 13.15
CA PRO A 152 -8.76 -10.13 14.34
C PRO A 152 -9.31 -11.51 13.96
N ALA A 153 -8.73 -12.55 14.55
CA ALA A 153 -9.03 -13.93 14.20
C ALA A 153 -9.24 -14.80 15.44
N ASP A 154 -10.33 -15.57 15.43
CA ASP A 154 -10.54 -16.69 16.33
C ASP A 154 -10.14 -17.99 15.61
N VAL A 155 -9.31 -18.80 16.26
CA VAL A 155 -8.72 -20.00 15.66
C VAL A 155 -9.21 -21.22 16.43
N ARG A 156 -9.90 -22.11 15.73
CA ARG A 156 -10.40 -23.37 16.28
C ARG A 156 -9.74 -24.53 15.56
N LEU A 157 -9.43 -25.62 16.26
CA LEU A 157 -9.00 -26.83 15.57
C LEU A 157 -10.15 -27.42 14.76
N ALA A 158 -9.86 -27.80 13.51
CA ALA A 158 -10.82 -28.46 12.63
C ALA A 158 -11.08 -29.93 13.05
N VAL A 159 -10.10 -30.58 13.71
CA VAL A 159 -10.16 -32.01 14.03
C VAL A 159 -10.06 -32.22 15.54
N LYS A 160 -11.10 -32.85 16.11
CA LYS A 160 -11.22 -33.17 17.54
C LYS A 160 -10.28 -34.31 17.99
N ASP A 161 -9.78 -35.11 17.04
CA ASP A 161 -9.04 -36.36 17.25
C ASP A 161 -7.55 -36.32 16.87
N SER A 162 -7.01 -35.15 16.55
CA SER A 162 -5.57 -35.01 16.32
C SER A 162 -4.86 -35.17 17.66
N GLY A 163 -4.45 -36.40 18.02
CA GLY A 163 -3.67 -36.72 19.24
C GLY A 163 -2.36 -35.91 19.41
N LYS A 164 -2.02 -35.06 18.43
CA LYS A 164 -1.18 -33.88 18.64
C LYS A 164 -2.01 -32.77 19.27
N GLN A 165 -2.02 -32.73 20.60
CA GLN A 165 -2.33 -31.50 21.32
C GLN A 165 -1.28 -30.46 20.92
N LEU A 166 -1.54 -29.69 19.85
CA LEU A 166 -0.97 -28.34 19.75
C LEU A 166 -1.33 -27.67 21.07
N ASN A 167 -0.36 -27.04 21.75
CA ASN A 167 -0.59 -26.29 22.98
C ASN A 167 -1.50 -25.08 22.66
N LEU A 168 -2.79 -25.34 22.48
CA LEU A 168 -3.81 -24.37 22.07
C LEU A 168 -4.22 -23.48 23.22
N GLU A 169 -3.99 -23.90 24.46
CA GLU A 169 -4.14 -23.00 25.62
C GLU A 169 -3.29 -21.74 25.44
N THR A 170 -2.15 -21.87 24.76
CA THR A 170 -1.27 -20.75 24.44
C THR A 170 -1.79 -19.90 23.27
N VAL A 171 -2.60 -20.47 22.38
CA VAL A 171 -3.16 -19.81 21.19
C VAL A 171 -4.48 -19.11 21.54
N ASN A 172 -5.22 -19.62 22.53
CA ASN A 172 -6.54 -19.13 22.90
C ASN A 172 -6.49 -17.87 23.79
N SER A 173 -5.33 -17.57 24.40
CA SER A 173 -5.14 -16.37 25.23
C SER A 173 -4.63 -15.16 24.46
N SER A 174 -3.91 -15.37 23.34
CA SER A 174 -3.29 -14.28 22.59
C SER A 174 -4.26 -13.68 21.57
N GLN A 175 -4.20 -12.37 21.39
CA GLN A 175 -4.94 -11.74 20.29
C GLN A 175 -4.20 -12.02 18.99
N LEU A 176 -4.81 -12.86 18.16
CA LEU A 176 -4.27 -13.27 16.87
C LEU A 176 -4.85 -12.38 15.77
N LEU A 177 -3.97 -11.93 14.88
CA LEU A 177 -4.34 -11.24 13.66
C LEU A 177 -4.15 -12.20 12.48
N TYR A 178 -5.21 -12.47 11.74
CA TYR A 178 -5.14 -13.12 10.44
C TYR A 178 -4.56 -12.18 9.40
N ILE A 179 -3.48 -12.62 8.78
CA ILE A 179 -2.72 -11.86 7.78
C ILE A 179 -3.05 -12.36 6.37
N GLY A 180 -3.10 -13.68 6.20
CA GLY A 180 -3.35 -14.32 4.92
C GLY A 180 -3.29 -15.84 5.00
N HIS A 181 -3.29 -16.48 3.84
CA HIS A 181 -3.14 -17.92 3.72
C HIS A 181 -2.15 -18.22 2.61
N GLY A 182 -1.18 -19.10 2.87
CA GLY A 182 -0.37 -19.72 1.85
C GLY A 182 -1.10 -20.90 1.18
N PRO A 183 -0.39 -21.70 0.37
CA PRO A 183 -0.95 -22.90 -0.24
C PRO A 183 -1.44 -23.94 0.78
N ASP A 184 -0.66 -24.16 1.85
CA ASP A 184 -0.92 -25.21 2.86
C ASP A 184 -1.02 -24.68 4.30
N SER A 185 -0.89 -23.37 4.48
CA SER A 185 -0.82 -22.75 5.81
C SER A 185 -1.72 -21.52 5.92
N VAL A 186 -2.26 -21.31 7.11
CA VAL A 186 -2.84 -20.03 7.52
C VAL A 186 -1.76 -19.26 8.27
N VAL A 187 -1.58 -18.00 7.89
CA VAL A 187 -0.60 -17.11 8.49
C VAL A 187 -1.31 -16.16 9.45
N LEU A 188 -0.97 -16.31 10.71
CA LEU A 188 -1.46 -15.47 11.80
C LEU A 188 -0.28 -14.68 12.38
N TYR A 189 -0.59 -13.60 13.05
CA TYR A 189 0.38 -12.80 13.79
C TYR A 189 -0.04 -12.74 15.26
N ASP A 190 0.85 -13.20 16.14
CA ASP A 190 0.68 -13.15 17.59
C ASP A 190 1.25 -11.83 18.10
N HIS A 191 0.38 -10.86 18.34
CA HIS A 191 0.80 -9.51 18.74
C HIS A 191 1.46 -9.47 20.12
N GLU A 192 1.13 -10.39 21.05
CA GLU A 192 1.74 -10.39 22.39
C GLU A 192 3.20 -10.82 22.31
N ARG A 193 3.49 -11.73 21.37
CA ARG A 193 4.83 -12.29 21.16
C ARG A 193 5.58 -11.69 20.00
N GLN A 194 4.96 -10.74 19.28
CA GLN A 194 5.52 -10.07 18.10
C GLN A 194 6.08 -11.07 17.07
N ARG A 195 5.37 -12.18 16.84
CA ARG A 195 5.85 -13.24 15.93
C ARG A 195 4.76 -13.79 15.02
N PRO A 196 5.10 -14.17 13.79
CA PRO A 196 4.17 -14.88 12.93
C PRO A 196 3.98 -16.33 13.41
N LEU A 197 2.78 -16.84 13.22
CA LEU A 197 2.39 -18.22 13.48
C LEU A 197 1.89 -18.84 12.17
N TYR A 198 2.49 -19.96 11.80
CA TYR A 198 2.13 -20.73 10.61
C TYR A 198 1.40 -21.99 11.05
N LEU A 199 0.10 -22.07 10.77
CA LEU A 199 -0.74 -23.21 11.11
C LEU A 199 -1.15 -23.96 9.84
N PRO A 200 -1.09 -25.30 9.78
CA PRO A 200 -1.55 -26.03 8.61
C PRO A 200 -3.04 -25.75 8.35
N ALA A 201 -3.39 -25.32 7.14
CA ALA A 201 -4.75 -24.88 6.82
C ALA A 201 -5.82 -25.97 7.04
N LYS A 202 -5.44 -27.24 6.88
CA LYS A 202 -6.30 -28.41 7.12
C LYS A 202 -6.62 -28.67 8.60
N ASP A 203 -5.81 -28.15 9.52
CA ASP A 203 -5.92 -28.45 10.95
C ASP A 203 -6.68 -27.36 11.71
N VAL A 204 -6.95 -26.21 11.08
CA VAL A 204 -7.55 -25.04 11.71
C VAL A 204 -8.71 -24.46 10.92
N THR A 205 -9.73 -24.03 11.64
CA THR A 205 -10.79 -23.15 11.14
C THR A 205 -10.54 -21.77 11.71
N VAL A 206 -10.34 -20.79 10.82
CA VAL A 206 -10.10 -19.40 11.21
C VAL A 206 -11.34 -18.58 10.92
N THR A 207 -11.88 -17.96 11.97
CA THR A 207 -13.00 -17.02 11.86
C THR A 207 -12.43 -15.62 11.95
N THR A 208 -12.46 -14.88 10.84
CA THR A 208 -12.07 -13.46 10.80
C THR A 208 -13.29 -12.58 11.01
N TYR A 209 -13.11 -11.47 11.70
CA TYR A 209 -14.18 -10.52 11.95
C TYR A 209 -13.92 -9.23 11.16
N ASN A 210 -14.94 -8.74 10.47
CA ASN A 210 -14.89 -7.40 9.90
C ASN A 210 -15.30 -6.36 10.96
N CYS A 211 -14.98 -5.11 10.70
CA CYS A 211 -15.22 -3.99 11.62
C CYS A 211 -16.70 -3.84 11.98
N GLU A 212 -17.58 -4.02 10.99
CA GLU A 212 -19.02 -3.89 11.17
C GLU A 212 -19.58 -4.98 12.08
N THR A 213 -19.13 -6.23 11.93
CA THR A 213 -19.56 -7.36 12.77
C THR A 213 -18.93 -7.31 14.16
N TRP A 214 -17.69 -6.86 14.29
CA TRP A 214 -17.00 -6.77 15.59
C TRP A 214 -17.56 -5.65 16.48
N ARG A 215 -17.90 -4.48 15.92
CA ARG A 215 -18.56 -3.39 16.69
C ARG A 215 -19.88 -3.84 17.30
N ALA A 216 -20.66 -4.67 16.59
CA ALA A 216 -21.94 -5.18 17.08
C ALA A 216 -21.77 -6.04 18.36
N GLN A 217 -20.58 -6.61 18.60
CA GLN A 217 -20.27 -7.42 19.78
C GLN A 217 -19.71 -6.60 20.97
N ARG A 218 -19.79 -5.26 20.95
CA ARG A 218 -19.36 -4.34 22.02
C ARG A 218 -17.87 -4.41 22.40
N HIS A 219 -17.01 -4.77 21.47
CA HIS A 219 -15.56 -4.64 21.68
C HIS A 219 -15.04 -3.32 21.11
N SER A 220 -14.50 -2.46 21.97
CA SER A 220 -13.94 -1.12 21.65
C SER A 220 -12.65 -1.15 20.81
N ARG A 221 -12.35 -2.26 20.14
CA ARG A 221 -11.12 -2.44 19.36
C ARG A 221 -11.25 -1.95 17.91
N CYS A 222 -12.41 -1.39 17.58
CA CYS A 222 -12.75 -0.89 16.24
C CYS A 222 -12.55 0.62 16.05
N ASP A 223 -12.06 1.29 17.09
CA ASP A 223 -11.85 2.72 17.10
C ASP A 223 -10.38 2.93 16.70
N GLY A 224 -10.20 3.20 15.41
CA GLY A 224 -8.90 3.40 14.76
C GLY A 224 -8.24 4.72 15.16
#